data_AF-A0A7Y5FVB9-F1
#
_entry.id   AF-A0A7Y5FVB9-F1
#
_cell.length_a   1.000
_cell.length_b   1.000
_cell.length_c   1.000
_cell.angle_alpha   90.00
_cell.angle_beta   90.00
_cell.angle_gamma   90.00
#
_symmetry.space_group_name_H-M   'P 1'
#
loop_
_entity.id
_entity.type
_entity.pdbx_description
1 polymer ?
#
loop_
_entity_poly.entity_id
_entity_poly.type
_entity_poly.pdbx_seq_one_letter_code
_entity_poly.pdbx_strand_id
1 'polypeptide(L)'
;MKALYLNIAVVFILACAGNFVAGSSVAAQTQEAEAESLQTQPFDNAPVITSLVITGNRHTKHHIILREIQVKVGDVLDPEVLEADRKRLLNLRLFSHVEIDGIPVEDGVQLIITVYESWYIYPYPIFFMNDRDWD
;
A
#
# COMPACT_ATOMS: atom_id res chain seq x y z
N MET A 1 20.85 13.41 10.66
CA MET A 1 19.42 13.40 10.28
C MET A 1 18.54 12.92 11.46
N LYS A 2 18.53 13.64 12.59
CA LYS A 2 17.65 13.39 13.76
C LYS A 2 17.12 14.68 14.41
N ALA A 3 17.32 15.84 13.75
CA ALA A 3 17.15 17.17 14.36
C ALA A 3 15.87 17.91 13.95
N LEU A 4 14.89 17.23 13.35
CA LEU A 4 13.66 17.88 12.86
C LEU A 4 12.38 17.56 13.68
N TYR A 5 12.43 16.59 14.60
CA TYR A 5 11.25 16.13 15.34
C TYR A 5 11.09 16.71 16.76
N LEU A 6 12.06 17.49 17.25
CA LEU A 6 12.08 17.94 18.66
C LEU A 6 11.35 19.25 18.92
N ASN A 7 11.08 20.08 17.90
CA ASN A 7 10.49 21.40 18.07
C ASN A 7 8.95 21.44 18.02
N ILE A 8 8.28 20.37 17.56
CA ILE A 8 6.81 20.33 17.50
C ILE A 8 6.20 19.90 18.84
N ALA A 9 6.88 19.02 19.59
CA ALA A 9 6.36 18.50 20.86
C ALA A 9 6.38 19.52 22.01
N VAL A 10 7.27 20.53 21.98
CA VAL A 10 7.43 21.51 23.08
C VAL A 10 6.36 22.61 23.03
N VAL A 11 5.75 22.86 21.87
CA VAL A 11 4.72 23.90 21.70
C VAL A 11 3.39 23.53 22.36
N PHE A 12 3.12 22.24 22.61
CA PHE A 12 1.86 21.78 23.18
C PHE A 12 1.78 21.78 24.73
N ILE A 13 2.87 22.02 25.45
CA ILE A 13 2.90 21.89 26.92
C ILE A 13 2.61 23.22 27.66
N LEU A 14 2.51 24.35 26.96
CA LEU A 14 2.49 25.69 27.58
C LEU A 14 1.11 26.34 27.80
N ALA A 15 0.01 25.59 27.76
CA ALA A 15 -1.35 26.14 27.93
C ALA A 15 -2.13 25.63 29.17
N CYS A 16 -1.46 25.11 30.21
CA CYS A 16 -2.13 24.55 31.40
C CYS A 16 -2.22 25.48 32.63
N ALA A 17 -2.24 26.81 32.44
CA ALA A 17 -2.52 27.75 33.53
C ALA A 17 -3.83 28.51 33.25
N GLY A 18 -4.96 27.99 33.74
CA GLY A 18 -6.25 28.64 33.56
C GLY A 18 -7.41 27.97 34.30
N ASN A 19 -7.51 28.24 35.60
CA ASN A 19 -8.73 28.26 36.42
C ASN A 19 -9.59 26.99 36.52
N PHE A 20 -9.34 26.25 37.60
CA PHE A 20 -10.26 25.27 38.18
C PHE A 20 -11.31 26.00 39.04
N VAL A 21 -12.53 26.14 38.51
CA VAL A 21 -13.71 26.55 39.29
C VAL A 21 -14.52 25.30 39.63
N ALA A 22 -14.64 25.01 40.92
CA ALA A 22 -15.53 24.00 41.46
C ALA A 22 -16.99 24.48 41.36
N GLY A 23 -17.85 23.65 40.77
CA GLY A 23 -19.28 23.93 40.67
C GLY A 23 -20.05 22.65 40.40
N SER A 24 -20.85 22.24 41.37
CA SER A 24 -21.59 20.99 41.44
C SER A 24 -22.77 20.91 40.47
N SER A 25 -23.11 19.66 40.15
CA SER A 25 -24.44 19.15 39.83
C SER A 25 -24.85 19.02 38.35
N VAL A 26 -25.58 17.91 38.15
CA VAL A 26 -26.53 17.59 37.08
C VAL A 26 -26.00 16.75 35.91
N ALA A 27 -26.53 15.52 35.90
CA ALA A 27 -26.78 14.63 34.77
C ALA A 27 -25.57 14.17 33.94
N ALA A 28 -25.12 12.94 34.20
CA ALA A 28 -24.31 12.17 33.27
C ALA A 28 -25.07 11.98 31.95
N GLN A 29 -24.69 12.81 30.97
CA GLN A 29 -25.08 12.72 29.57
C GLN A 29 -24.10 11.80 28.84
N THR A 30 -24.66 11.02 27.93
CA THR A 30 -24.04 10.33 26.80
C THR A 30 -23.03 11.21 26.05
N GLN A 31 -21.84 10.66 25.77
CA GLN A 31 -20.85 11.11 24.77
C GLN A 31 -20.27 9.80 24.20
N GLU A 32 -20.61 9.29 23.01
CA GLU A 32 -20.37 9.84 21.66
C GLU A 32 -18.97 10.45 21.54
N ALA A 33 -17.98 9.59 21.32
CA ALA A 33 -16.64 9.96 20.89
C ALA A 33 -16.49 9.58 19.42
N GLU A 34 -16.34 10.62 18.62
CA GLU A 34 -16.17 10.66 17.17
C GLU A 34 -14.92 9.87 16.77
N ALA A 35 -15.12 8.73 16.11
CA ALA A 35 -14.09 8.18 15.24
C ALA A 35 -14.05 9.10 14.01
N GLU A 36 -12.96 9.85 13.87
CA GLU A 36 -12.64 10.67 12.71
C GLU A 36 -12.95 9.90 11.42
N SER A 37 -14.02 10.33 10.76
CA SER A 37 -14.24 9.97 9.37
C SER A 37 -13.07 10.56 8.59
N LEU A 38 -12.20 9.70 8.07
CA LEU A 38 -11.35 10.05 6.94
C LEU A 38 -12.31 10.58 5.87
N GLN A 39 -12.31 11.91 5.69
CA GLN A 39 -13.10 12.59 4.69
C GLN A 39 -12.62 12.09 3.32
N THR A 40 -13.28 11.05 2.79
CA THR A 40 -13.22 10.74 1.38
C THR A 40 -13.97 11.87 0.67
N GLN A 41 -13.24 12.92 0.32
CA GLN A 41 -13.75 13.96 -0.56
C GLN A 41 -14.32 13.26 -1.79
N PRO A 42 -15.62 13.44 -2.10
CA PRO A 42 -16.20 12.86 -3.30
C PRO A 42 -15.51 13.55 -4.48
N PHE A 43 -14.66 12.83 -5.19
CA PHE A 43 -14.16 13.29 -6.46
C PHE A 43 -15.38 13.33 -7.42
N ASP A 44 -15.89 14.52 -7.71
CA ASP A 44 -16.99 14.74 -8.68
C ASP A 44 -16.67 14.17 -10.08
N ASN A 45 -15.40 13.85 -10.34
CA ASN A 45 -14.93 13.11 -11.50
C ASN A 45 -14.08 11.93 -11.02
N ALA A 46 -14.30 10.74 -11.57
CA ALA A 46 -13.48 9.58 -11.24
C ALA A 46 -11.99 9.89 -11.46
N PRO A 47 -11.11 9.68 -10.46
CA PRO A 47 -9.75 10.15 -10.51
C PRO A 47 -8.99 9.54 -11.69
N VAL A 48 -8.27 10.36 -12.44
CA VAL A 48 -7.48 9.91 -13.60
C VAL A 48 -6.07 9.55 -13.16
N ILE A 49 -5.51 8.52 -13.77
CA ILE A 49 -4.15 8.04 -13.46
C ILE A 49 -3.15 8.91 -14.21
N THR A 50 -2.39 9.73 -13.48
CA THR A 50 -1.44 10.67 -14.07
C THR A 50 -0.06 10.05 -14.27
N SER A 51 0.32 9.09 -13.44
CA SER A 51 1.59 8.39 -13.55
C SER A 51 1.54 6.98 -13.00
N LEU A 52 2.38 6.10 -13.55
CA LEU A 52 2.52 4.71 -13.15
C LEU A 52 3.99 4.40 -12.89
N VAL A 53 4.29 4.00 -11.65
CA VAL A 53 5.63 3.67 -11.18
C VAL A 53 5.64 2.22 -10.73
N ILE A 54 6.50 1.40 -11.33
CA ILE A 54 6.68 0.00 -10.90
C ILE A 54 8.02 -0.12 -10.16
N THR A 55 7.99 -0.74 -8.98
CA THR A 55 9.17 -0.95 -8.14
C THR A 55 9.29 -2.42 -7.72
N GLY A 56 10.49 -2.84 -7.32
CA GLY A 56 10.76 -4.21 -6.84
C GLY A 56 11.09 -5.24 -7.93
N ASN A 57 11.07 -4.87 -9.21
CA ASN A 57 11.43 -5.74 -10.33
C ASN A 57 12.96 -5.78 -10.58
N ARG A 58 13.70 -6.60 -9.82
CA ARG A 58 15.17 -6.67 -9.93
C ARG A 58 15.64 -7.54 -11.10
N HIS A 59 15.00 -8.68 -11.32
CA HIS A 59 15.34 -9.62 -12.39
C HIS A 59 14.35 -9.55 -13.55
N THR A 60 13.08 -9.27 -13.25
CA THR A 60 12.01 -9.19 -14.26
C THR A 60 12.08 -7.85 -14.98
N LYS A 61 12.05 -7.90 -16.31
CA LYS A 61 12.06 -6.68 -17.14
C LYS A 61 10.74 -5.94 -17.01
N HIS A 62 10.81 -4.61 -16.93
CA HIS A 62 9.66 -3.74 -16.72
C HIS A 62 8.51 -3.96 -17.73
N HIS A 63 8.84 -4.19 -19.01
CA HIS A 63 7.84 -4.44 -20.06
C HIS A 63 7.02 -5.73 -19.84
N ILE A 64 7.53 -6.70 -19.07
CA ILE A 64 6.80 -7.93 -18.73
C ILE A 64 5.63 -7.62 -17.79
N ILE A 65 5.81 -6.65 -16.91
CA ILE A 65 4.75 -6.18 -16.00
C ILE A 65 3.76 -5.32 -16.79
N LEU A 66 4.26 -4.40 -17.60
CA LEU A 66 3.42 -3.49 -18.42
C LEU A 66 2.53 -4.22 -19.45
N ARG A 67 2.97 -5.36 -19.99
CA ARG A 67 2.15 -6.13 -20.94
C ARG A 67 1.02 -6.93 -20.27
N GLU A 68 1.14 -7.15 -18.96
CA GLU A 68 0.20 -7.97 -18.20
C GLU A 68 -0.91 -7.12 -17.58
N ILE A 69 -0.57 -5.91 -17.14
CA ILE A 69 -1.55 -4.95 -16.61
C ILE A 69 -2.35 -4.30 -17.74
N GLN A 70 -3.62 -4.02 -17.48
CA GLN A 70 -4.50 -3.30 -18.40
C GLN A 70 -4.45 -1.79 -18.16
N VAL A 71 -4.24 -1.38 -16.92
CA VAL A 71 -4.20 0.03 -16.52
C VAL A 71 -3.05 0.78 -17.19
N LYS A 72 -3.35 1.97 -17.70
CA LYS A 72 -2.40 2.90 -18.32
C LYS A 72 -2.55 4.31 -17.77
N VAL A 73 -1.53 5.12 -18.01
CA VAL A 73 -1.57 6.56 -17.75
C VAL A 73 -2.65 7.18 -18.64
N GLY A 74 -3.50 8.01 -18.05
CA GLY A 74 -4.66 8.63 -18.69
C GLY A 74 -5.97 7.85 -18.51
N ASP A 75 -5.92 6.62 -18.00
CA ASP A 75 -7.14 5.86 -17.70
C ASP A 75 -7.81 6.38 -16.42
N VAL A 76 -9.12 6.17 -16.35
CA VAL A 76 -9.90 6.39 -15.13
C VAL A 76 -9.55 5.30 -14.12
N LEU A 77 -9.31 5.69 -12.87
CA LEU A 77 -9.02 4.78 -11.78
C LEU A 77 -10.26 3.93 -11.45
N ASP A 78 -10.19 2.65 -11.81
CA ASP A 78 -11.20 1.65 -11.47
C ASP A 78 -10.60 0.61 -10.51
N PRO A 79 -11.08 0.52 -9.26
CA PRO A 79 -10.62 -0.46 -8.28
C PRO A 79 -10.78 -1.92 -8.75
N GLU A 80 -11.81 -2.24 -9.53
CA GLU A 80 -12.02 -3.61 -10.04
C GLU A 80 -10.94 -4.00 -11.04
N VAL A 81 -10.55 -3.06 -11.90
CA VAL A 81 -9.48 -3.27 -12.88
C VAL A 81 -8.13 -3.41 -12.18
N LEU A 82 -7.86 -2.60 -11.14
CA LEU A 82 -6.63 -2.73 -10.34
C LEU A 82 -6.52 -4.09 -9.65
N GLU A 83 -7.61 -4.59 -9.06
CA GLU A 83 -7.61 -5.93 -8.46
C GLU A 83 -7.47 -7.04 -9.50
N ALA A 84 -8.04 -6.87 -10.70
CA ALA A 84 -7.84 -7.79 -11.81
C ALA A 84 -6.37 -7.80 -12.27
N ASP A 85 -5.74 -6.64 -12.39
CA ASP A 85 -4.32 -6.49 -12.72
C ASP A 85 -3.41 -7.11 -11.65
N ARG A 86 -3.72 -6.90 -10.38
CA ARG A 86 -3.01 -7.54 -9.26
C ARG A 86 -3.05 -9.07 -9.37
N LYS A 87 -4.23 -9.63 -9.65
CA LYS A 87 -4.41 -11.08 -9.86
C LYS A 87 -3.64 -11.58 -11.08
N ARG A 88 -3.68 -10.85 -12.21
CA ARG A 88 -2.90 -11.16 -13.42
C ARG A 88 -1.40 -11.24 -13.13
N LEU A 89 -0.86 -10.26 -12.41
CA LEU A 89 0.54 -10.27 -11.98
C LEU A 89 0.89 -11.46 -11.08
N LEU A 90 0.03 -11.80 -10.11
CA LEU A 90 0.23 -12.99 -9.27
C LEU A 90 0.15 -14.30 -10.08
N ASN A 91 -0.70 -14.36 -11.10
CA ASN A 91 -0.84 -15.53 -11.97
C ASN A 91 0.40 -15.79 -12.85
N LEU A 92 1.27 -14.80 -13.06
CA LEU A 92 2.57 -15.01 -13.72
C LEU A 92 3.48 -15.96 -12.92
N ARG A 93 3.20 -16.17 -11.63
CA ARG A 93 4.04 -16.96 -10.69
C ARG A 93 5.49 -16.46 -10.57
N LEU A 94 5.77 -15.26 -11.08
CA LEU A 94 7.06 -14.58 -10.94
C LEU A 94 7.16 -13.79 -9.64
N PHE A 95 6.02 -13.46 -9.03
CA PHE A 95 5.93 -12.62 -7.84
C PHE A 95 5.25 -13.40 -6.71
N SER A 96 5.78 -13.26 -5.49
CA SER A 96 5.19 -13.83 -4.27
C SER A 96 4.10 -12.91 -3.72
N HIS A 97 4.27 -11.61 -3.92
CA HIS A 97 3.36 -10.58 -3.45
C HIS A 97 3.36 -9.37 -4.41
N VAL A 98 2.22 -8.68 -4.48
CA VAL A 98 2.01 -7.48 -5.30
C VAL A 98 1.15 -6.51 -4.50
N GLU A 99 1.68 -5.31 -4.29
CA GLU A 99 1.02 -4.18 -3.62
C GLU A 99 0.76 -3.09 -4.66
N ILE A 100 -0.42 -2.47 -4.59
CA ILE A 100 -0.81 -1.39 -5.49
C ILE A 100 -1.32 -0.24 -4.61
N ASP A 101 -0.58 0.86 -4.63
CA ASP A 101 -0.90 2.07 -3.87
C ASP A 101 -1.23 3.22 -4.80
N GLY A 102 -2.29 3.96 -4.48
CA GLY A 102 -2.68 5.19 -5.18
C GLY A 102 -2.39 6.41 -4.31
N ILE A 103 -1.45 7.25 -4.72
CA ILE A 103 -1.16 8.52 -4.04
C ILE A 103 -1.91 9.64 -4.79
N PRO A 104 -2.80 10.40 -4.12
CA PRO A 104 -3.43 11.56 -4.73
C PRO A 104 -2.40 12.66 -4.98
N VAL A 105 -2.40 13.22 -6.19
CA VAL A 105 -1.55 14.32 -6.66
C VAL A 105 -2.48 15.43 -7.20
N GLU A 106 -1.98 16.66 -7.34
CA GLU A 106 -2.76 17.82 -7.81
C GLU A 106 -3.54 17.55 -9.12
N ASP A 107 -2.95 16.79 -10.05
CA ASP A 107 -3.51 16.51 -11.38
C ASP A 107 -4.16 15.10 -11.52
N GLY A 108 -4.35 14.36 -10.43
CA GLY A 108 -4.95 13.02 -10.45
C GLY A 108 -4.34 12.06 -9.44
N VAL A 109 -4.17 10.79 -9.82
CA VAL A 109 -3.62 9.74 -8.95
C VAL A 109 -2.34 9.17 -9.55
N GLN A 110 -1.28 9.11 -8.74
CA GLN A 110 -0.08 8.36 -9.04
C GLN A 110 -0.21 6.94 -8.52
N LEU A 111 -0.11 5.96 -9.42
CA LEU A 111 -0.10 4.54 -9.06
C LEU A 111 1.32 4.04 -8.85
N ILE A 112 1.55 3.41 -7.70
CA ILE A 112 2.80 2.74 -7.35
C ILE A 112 2.50 1.24 -7.25
N ILE A 113 3.10 0.46 -8.13
CA ILE A 113 2.99 -1.00 -8.14
C ILE A 113 4.30 -1.56 -7.57
N THR A 114 4.25 -2.09 -6.36
CA THR A 114 5.39 -2.71 -5.70
C THR A 114 5.29 -4.23 -5.85
N VAL A 115 6.26 -4.84 -6.54
CA VAL A 115 6.29 -6.29 -6.76
C VAL A 115 7.40 -6.96 -5.96
N TYR A 116 7.10 -8.11 -5.38
CA TYR A 116 8.07 -8.93 -4.65
C TYR A 116 8.37 -10.17 -5.48
N GLU A 117 9.57 -10.23 -6.07
CA GLU A 117 9.97 -11.33 -6.96
C GLU A 117 10.21 -12.65 -6.20
N SER A 118 9.67 -13.74 -6.75
CA SER A 118 9.92 -15.11 -6.31
C SER A 118 11.13 -15.67 -7.04
N TRP A 119 12.29 -15.75 -6.38
CA TRP A 119 13.44 -16.46 -6.94
C TRP A 119 13.24 -17.97 -6.79
N TYR A 120 13.03 -18.67 -7.91
CA TYR A 120 13.05 -20.14 -7.95
C TYR A 120 14.48 -20.68 -7.79
N ILE A 121 14.74 -21.36 -6.67
CA ILE A 121 15.90 -22.25 -6.51
C ILE A 121 15.51 -23.61 -7.11
N TYR A 122 16.24 -24.04 -8.15
CA TYR A 122 16.07 -25.36 -8.74
C TYR A 122 16.42 -26.44 -7.71
N PRO A 123 15.57 -27.46 -7.48
CA PRO A 123 15.92 -28.54 -6.58
C PRO A 123 17.12 -29.31 -7.16
N TYR A 124 18.13 -29.55 -6.32
CA TYR A 124 19.28 -30.34 -6.73
C TYR A 124 18.82 -31.76 -7.11
N PRO A 125 19.23 -32.32 -8.26
CA PRO A 125 18.90 -33.69 -8.59
C PRO A 125 19.53 -34.60 -7.52
N ILE A 126 18.67 -35.21 -6.71
CA ILE A 126 19.09 -36.26 -5.78
C ILE A 126 19.24 -37.51 -6.63
N PHE A 127 20.48 -37.82 -7.03
CA PHE A 127 20.78 -39.12 -7.62
C PHE A 127 20.75 -40.14 -6.49
N PHE A 128 19.72 -40.99 -6.46
CA PHE A 128 19.73 -42.22 -5.69
C PHE A 128 20.36 -43.29 -6.58
N MET A 129 21.58 -43.74 -6.25
CA MET A 129 22.08 -44.99 -6.82
C MET A 129 21.37 -46.14 -6.08
N ASN A 130 20.59 -46.92 -6.81
CA ASN A 130 19.97 -48.15 -6.31
C ASN A 130 20.99 -49.28 -6.45
N ASP A 131 21.76 -49.51 -5.39
CA ASP A 131 22.81 -50.52 -5.37
C ASP A 131 22.23 -51.89 -4.95
N ARG A 132 21.24 -52.48 -5.66
CA ARG A 132 20.79 -53.85 -5.30
C ARG A 132 19.90 -54.61 -6.28
N ASP A 133 20.46 -55.11 -7.38
CA ASP A 133 19.77 -56.12 -8.18
C ASP A 133 20.77 -57.13 -8.78
N TRP A 134 21.48 -57.87 -7.93
CA TRP A 134 22.14 -59.12 -8.32
C TRP A 134 21.57 -60.24 -7.43
N ASP A 135 20.95 -61.24 -8.07
CA ASP A 135 20.31 -62.43 -7.49
C ASP A 135 21.20 -63.21 -6.51
#